data_AF-A0A838QTT9-F1
#
_entry.id   AF-A0A838QTT9-F1
#
_cell.length_a   1.000
_cell.length_b   1.000
_cell.length_c   1.000
_cell.angle_alpha   90.00
_cell.angle_beta   90.00
_cell.angle_gamma   90.00
#
_symmetry.space_group_name_H-M   'P 1'
#
loop_
_entity.id
_entity.type
_entity.pdbx_description
1 polymer ?
#
loop_
_entity_poly.entity_id
_entity_poly.type
_entity_poly.pdbx_seq_one_letter_code
_entity_poly.pdbx_strand_id
1 'polypeptide(L)'
;MARFQSSHGRCLFCDLIQREIAAGERVVIRNHGYLAVCAEAPRQPYETWILPERHAVRFDALDDDQLHDQARVLHELLRRLQAASPGAAYNLLLHTGPFHAPEESLHWHWEL
;
A
#
# COMPACT_ATOMS: atom_id res chain seq x y z
N MET A 1 8.36 9.44 -8.90
CA MET A 1 6.92 9.26 -9.18
C MET A 1 6.43 10.24 -10.24
N ALA A 2 6.54 11.56 -10.05
CA ALA A 2 6.17 12.56 -11.07
C ALA A 2 6.76 12.29 -12.48
N ARG A 3 8.05 11.92 -12.56
CA ARG A 3 8.71 11.54 -13.83
C ARG A 3 8.05 10.36 -14.57
N PHE A 4 7.56 9.35 -13.85
CA PHE A 4 6.91 8.19 -14.46
C PHE A 4 5.55 8.59 -15.03
N GLN A 5 4.79 9.35 -14.25
CA GLN A 5 3.48 9.85 -14.65
C GLN A 5 3.59 10.76 -15.89
N SER A 6 4.55 11.69 -15.92
CA SER A 6 4.79 12.55 -17.08
C SER A 6 5.20 11.80 -18.35
N SER A 7 5.77 10.60 -18.24
CA SER A 7 6.22 9.79 -19.39
C SER A 7 5.23 8.72 -19.83
N HIS A 8 4.35 8.25 -18.93
CA HIS A 8 3.44 7.12 -19.19
C HIS A 8 1.96 7.48 -19.05
N GLY A 9 1.61 8.68 -18.59
CA GLY A 9 0.23 9.16 -18.43
C GLY A 9 -0.57 8.46 -17.34
N ARG A 10 0.06 7.65 -16.48
CA ARG A 10 -0.60 6.84 -15.45
C ARG A 10 0.21 6.77 -14.15
N CYS A 11 -0.48 6.50 -13.05
CA CYS A 11 0.12 6.35 -11.73
C CYS A 11 0.96 5.07 -11.64
N LEU A 12 2.22 5.18 -11.21
CA LEU A 12 3.14 4.05 -11.04
C LEU A 12 2.58 2.99 -10.09
N PHE A 13 1.94 3.40 -9.00
CA PHE A 13 1.39 2.48 -8.00
C PHE A 13 0.15 1.77 -8.52
N CYS A 14 -0.70 2.45 -9.30
CA CYS A 14 -1.82 1.77 -9.97
C CYS A 14 -1.32 0.68 -10.91
N ASP A 15 -0.26 0.95 -11.68
CA ASP A 15 0.36 -0.06 -12.53
C ASP A 15 0.94 -1.23 -11.73
N LEU A 16 1.63 -0.92 -10.63
CA LEU A 16 2.20 -1.91 -9.72
C LEU A 16 1.09 -2.81 -9.17
N ILE A 17 0.02 -2.24 -8.63
CA ILE A 17 -1.13 -2.97 -8.09
C ILE A 17 -1.69 -3.94 -9.13
N GLN A 18 -1.92 -3.48 -10.37
CA GLN A 18 -2.44 -4.35 -11.42
C GLN A 18 -1.49 -5.49 -11.77
N ARG A 19 -0.18 -5.23 -11.82
CA ARG A 19 0.83 -6.27 -12.08
C ARG A 19 0.91 -7.29 -10.96
N GLU A 20 0.92 -6.84 -9.71
CA GLU A 20 1.00 -7.71 -8.53
C GLU A 20 -0.26 -8.57 -8.39
N ILE A 21 -1.44 -8.00 -8.66
CA ILE A 21 -2.70 -8.77 -8.67
C ILE A 21 -2.68 -9.81 -9.80
N ALA A 22 -2.16 -9.47 -10.98
CA ALA A 22 -2.10 -10.39 -12.11
C ALA A 22 -1.10 -11.53 -11.90
N ALA A 23 0.05 -11.24 -11.28
CA ALA A 23 1.07 -12.25 -10.98
C ALA A 23 0.72 -13.10 -9.75
N GLY A 24 0.20 -12.48 -8.69
CA GLY A 24 -0.21 -13.12 -7.44
C GLY A 24 0.94 -13.57 -6.52
N GLU A 25 2.18 -13.63 -7.02
CA GLU A 25 3.31 -14.25 -6.31
C GLU A 25 3.70 -13.56 -5.01
N ARG A 26 3.58 -12.22 -4.95
CA ARG A 26 3.96 -11.40 -3.78
C ARG A 26 2.78 -10.90 -2.96
N VAL A 27 1.56 -11.29 -3.33
CA VAL A 27 0.34 -10.84 -2.67
C VAL A 27 0.20 -11.53 -1.32
N VAL A 28 0.18 -10.75 -0.25
CA VAL A 28 0.00 -11.23 1.13
C VAL A 28 -1.48 -11.20 1.52
N ILE A 29 -2.14 -10.07 1.28
CA ILE A 29 -3.57 -9.87 1.57
C ILE A 29 -4.17 -9.12 0.39
N ARG A 30 -5.37 -9.53 -0.03
CA ARG A 30 -6.20 -8.74 -0.94
C ARG A 30 -7.64 -8.81 -0.47
N ASN A 31 -8.12 -7.77 0.19
CA ASN A 31 -9.46 -7.73 0.74
C ASN A 31 -9.90 -6.29 1.00
N HIS A 32 -11.21 -6.06 1.10
CA HIS A 32 -11.81 -4.76 1.44
C HIS A 32 -11.33 -3.58 0.58
N GLY A 33 -10.95 -3.83 -0.68
CA GLY A 33 -10.43 -2.80 -1.58
C GLY A 33 -8.98 -2.39 -1.31
N TYR A 34 -8.21 -3.20 -0.57
CA TYR A 34 -6.78 -3.00 -0.32
C TYR A 34 -5.95 -4.21 -0.73
N LEU A 35 -4.72 -3.93 -1.14
CA LEU A 35 -3.69 -4.90 -1.46
C LEU A 35 -2.52 -4.73 -0.48
N ALA A 36 -2.16 -5.80 0.24
CA ALA A 36 -0.89 -5.92 0.93
C ALA A 36 0.06 -6.79 0.09
N VAL A 37 1.22 -6.27 -0.27
CA VAL A 37 2.18 -6.92 -1.16
C VAL A 37 3.60 -6.79 -0.63
N CYS A 38 4.39 -7.86 -0.73
CA CYS A 38 5.82 -7.79 -0.44
C CYS A 38 6.51 -6.86 -1.45
N ALA A 39 7.39 -5.98 -0.98
CA ALA A 39 8.12 -5.09 -1.88
C ALA A 39 8.91 -5.91 -2.94
N GLU A 40 9.00 -5.40 -4.17
CA GLU A 40 9.72 -6.08 -5.26
C GLU A 40 11.22 -6.26 -4.96
N ALA A 41 11.79 -5.30 -4.23
CA ALA A 41 13.19 -5.30 -3.80
C ALA A 41 13.26 -4.87 -2.32
N PRO A 42 12.89 -5.76 -1.38
CA PRO A 42 12.80 -5.41 0.02
C PRO A 42 14.19 -5.13 0.59
N ARG A 43 14.32 -4.04 1.33
CA ARG A 43 15.52 -3.64 2.06
C ARG A 43 15.55 -4.25 3.45
N GLN A 44 14.38 -4.64 3.98
CA GLN A 44 14.23 -5.28 5.28
C GLN A 44 13.43 -6.59 5.17
N PRO A 45 13.67 -7.58 6.07
CA PRO A 45 12.84 -8.77 6.12
C PRO A 45 11.36 -8.41 6.35
N TYR A 46 10.46 -9.07 5.62
CA TYR A 46 9.01 -8.86 5.70
C TYR A 46 8.51 -7.48 5.27
N GLU A 47 9.33 -6.68 4.58
CA GLU A 47 8.91 -5.38 4.04
C GLU A 47 7.66 -5.55 3.16
N THR A 48 6.56 -4.93 3.60
CA THR A 48 5.24 -5.11 3.00
C THR A 48 4.54 -3.77 2.87
N TRP A 49 3.95 -3.51 1.70
CA TRP A 49 3.20 -2.30 1.44
C TRP A 49 1.71 -2.58 1.42
N ILE A 50 0.91 -1.75 2.09
CA ILE A 50 -0.56 -1.77 1.98
C ILE A 50 -1.00 -0.58 1.13
N LEU A 51 -1.65 -0.86 0.00
CA LEU A 51 -2.12 0.13 -0.97
C LEU A 51 -3.63 -0.01 -1.20
N PRO A 52 -4.39 1.08 -1.38
CA PRO A 52 -5.77 1.01 -1.87
C PRO A 52 -5.79 0.52 -3.33
N GLU A 53 -6.68 -0.40 -3.68
CA GLU A 53 -6.82 -0.89 -5.06
C GLU A 53 -7.28 0.21 -6.02
N ARG A 54 -8.07 1.16 -5.49
CA ARG A 54 -8.48 2.37 -6.22
C ARG A 54 -7.48 3.48 -5.97
N HIS A 55 -7.19 4.25 -7.02
CA HIS A 55 -6.29 5.39 -6.91
C HIS A 55 -6.76 6.38 -5.84
N ALA A 56 -5.90 6.65 -4.87
CA ALA A 56 -6.14 7.63 -3.83
C ALA A 56 -4.83 8.31 -3.44
N VAL A 57 -4.83 9.64 -3.41
CA VAL A 57 -3.61 10.44 -3.17
C VAL A 57 -3.34 10.65 -1.70
N ARG A 58 -4.42 10.79 -0.91
CA ARG A 58 -4.39 11.25 0.46
C ARG A 58 -5.08 10.27 1.38
N PHE A 59 -4.40 9.91 2.45
CA PHE A 59 -4.93 9.04 3.49
C PHE A 59 -6.05 9.70 4.28
N ASP A 60 -5.97 11.01 4.49
CA ASP A 60 -6.95 11.77 5.27
C ASP A 60 -8.25 12.06 4.50
N ALA A 61 -8.35 11.61 3.25
CA ALA A 61 -9.56 11.68 2.43
C ALA A 61 -10.45 10.42 2.54
N LEU A 62 -10.04 9.41 3.33
CA LEU A 62 -10.84 8.22 3.57
C LEU A 62 -12.08 8.55 4.40
N ASP A 63 -13.22 7.98 4.02
CA ASP A 63 -14.41 7.97 4.88
C ASP A 63 -14.28 6.93 6.01
N ASP A 64 -15.24 6.92 6.94
CA ASP A 64 -15.21 6.06 8.12
C ASP A 64 -15.25 4.56 7.80
N ASP A 65 -15.94 4.18 6.71
CA ASP A 65 -16.03 2.78 6.27
C ASP A 65 -14.71 2.33 5.65
N GLN A 66 -14.13 3.16 4.78
CA GLN A 66 -12.82 2.95 4.19
C GLN A 66 -11.72 2.88 5.26
N LEU A 67 -11.80 3.74 6.27
CA LEU A 67 -10.85 3.74 7.39
C LEU A 67 -10.96 2.45 8.22
N HIS A 68 -12.18 1.96 8.47
CA HIS A 68 -12.40 0.68 9.13
C HIS A 68 -11.83 -0.49 8.32
N ASP A 69 -12.08 -0.52 7.03
CA ASP A 69 -11.60 -1.57 6.14
C ASP A 69 -10.09 -1.56 5.99
N GLN A 70 -9.47 -0.36 5.94
CA GLN A 70 -8.02 -0.22 6.03
C GLN A 70 -7.48 -0.81 7.33
N ALA A 71 -8.05 -0.43 8.47
CA ALA A 71 -7.61 -0.89 9.79
C ALA A 71 -7.70 -2.41 9.93
N ARG A 72 -8.72 -3.05 9.33
CA ARG A 72 -8.84 -4.52 9.27
C ARG A 72 -7.66 -5.16 8.54
N VAL A 73 -7.26 -4.60 7.40
CA VAL A 73 -6.16 -5.11 6.58
C VAL A 73 -4.81 -4.92 7.28
N LEU A 74 -4.58 -3.76 7.89
CA LEU A 74 -3.38 -3.50 8.70
C LEU A 74 -3.30 -4.46 9.90
N HIS A 75 -4.40 -4.63 10.64
CA HIS A 75 -4.44 -5.55 11.77
C HIS A 75 -4.16 -6.99 11.35
N GLU A 76 -4.74 -7.46 10.24
CA GLU A 76 -4.46 -8.79 9.69
C GLU A 76 -2.99 -8.94 9.28
N LEU A 77 -2.39 -7.94 8.64
CA LEU A 77 -0.97 -7.97 8.27
C LEU A 77 -0.07 -8.13 9.50
N LEU A 78 -0.31 -7.32 10.53
CA LEU A 78 0.49 -7.36 11.77
C LEU A 78 0.32 -8.68 12.53
N ARG A 79 -0.88 -9.27 12.50
CA ARG A 79 -1.10 -10.62 13.07
C ARG A 79 -0.31 -11.69 12.34
N ARG A 80 -0.25 -11.63 11.01
CA ARG A 80 0.55 -12.55 10.21
C ARG A 80 2.04 -12.37 10.45
N LEU A 81 2.52 -11.12 10.55
CA LEU A 81 3.91 -10.85 10.92
C LEU A 81 4.23 -11.43 12.30
N GLN A 82 3.38 -11.20 13.29
CA GLN A 82 3.59 -11.74 14.65
C GLN A 82 3.59 -13.28 14.67
N ALA A 83 2.80 -13.93 13.81
CA ALA A 83 2.79 -15.40 13.70
C ALA A 83 4.05 -15.93 12.99
N ALA A 84 4.51 -15.25 11.94
CA ALA A 84 5.68 -15.65 11.16
C ALA A 84 7.01 -15.34 11.86
N SER A 85 7.08 -14.23 12.59
CA SER A 85 8.27 -13.75 13.30
C SER A 85 7.89 -13.13 14.65
N PRO A 86 7.60 -13.96 15.67
CA PRO A 86 7.16 -13.48 16.97
C PRO A 86 8.14 -12.50 17.61
N GLY A 87 7.65 -11.32 18.02
CA GLY A 87 8.47 -10.31 18.69
C GLY A 87 9.38 -9.50 17.75
N ALA A 88 9.17 -9.59 16.43
CA ALA A 88 9.85 -8.72 15.48
C ALA A 88 9.55 -7.25 15.78
N ALA A 89 10.62 -6.44 15.86
CA ALA A 89 10.49 -4.99 15.82
C ALA A 89 10.28 -4.56 14.36
N TYR A 90 9.37 -3.62 14.14
CA TYR A 90 9.09 -3.04 12.83
C TYR A 90 8.85 -1.54 12.96
N ASN A 91 9.00 -0.82 11.85
CA ASN A 91 8.52 0.53 11.72
C ASN A 91 7.26 0.51 10.86
N LEU A 92 6.36 1.47 11.06
CA LEU A 92 5.17 1.61 10.23
C LEU A 92 5.12 3.05 9.74
N LEU A 93 5.28 3.25 8.44
CA LEU A 93 5.36 4.56 7.80
C LEU A 93 4.15 4.78 6.91
N LEU A 94 3.55 5.98 7.02
CA LEU A 94 2.51 6.43 6.11
C LEU A 94 3.12 7.33 5.04
N HIS A 95 3.03 6.90 3.79
CA HIS A 95 3.30 7.74 2.64
C HIS A 95 1.98 8.27 2.11
N THR A 96 1.72 9.58 2.28
CA THR A 96 0.50 10.25 1.81
C THR A 96 0.86 11.53 1.07
N GLY A 97 0.00 11.95 0.14
CA GLY A 97 0.19 13.20 -0.58
C GLY A 97 0.07 14.45 0.31
N PRO A 98 0.75 15.55 -0.04
CA PRO A 98 0.56 16.83 0.64
C PRO A 98 -0.86 17.37 0.45
N PHE A 99 -1.28 18.30 1.31
CA PHE A 99 -2.65 18.83 1.34
C PHE A 99 -3.15 19.41 0.01
N HIS A 100 -2.26 19.89 -0.87
CA HIS A 100 -2.60 20.47 -2.17
C HIS A 100 -1.98 19.69 -3.34
N ALA A 101 -1.72 18.40 -3.13
CA ALA A 101 -1.22 17.55 -4.20
C ALA A 101 -2.25 17.47 -5.35
N PRO A 102 -1.84 17.63 -6.61
CA PRO A 102 -2.71 17.27 -7.71
C PRO A 102 -3.03 15.77 -7.61
N GLU A 103 -4.30 15.41 -7.89
CA GLU A 103 -4.81 14.02 -7.81
C GLU A 103 -3.94 13.02 -8.59
N GLU A 104 -3.26 13.54 -9.57
CA GLU A 104 -2.42 12.83 -10.50
C GLU A 104 -1.08 12.34 -9.94
N SER A 105 -0.58 12.96 -8.85
CA SER A 105 0.86 12.93 -8.57
C SER A 105 1.37 11.93 -7.52
N LEU A 106 0.52 11.24 -6.75
CA LEU A 106 0.95 10.32 -5.69
C LEU A 106 -0.14 9.25 -5.43
N HIS A 107 0.22 8.16 -4.77
CA HIS A 107 -0.72 7.12 -4.34
C HIS A 107 -0.33 6.73 -2.92
N TRP A 108 -1.23 6.96 -1.96
CA TRP A 108 -0.88 6.76 -0.56
C TRP A 108 -0.73 5.26 -0.24
N HIS A 109 0.18 4.93 0.66
CA HIS A 109 0.36 3.56 1.13
C HIS A 109 0.97 3.53 2.53
N TRP A 110 0.73 2.44 3.24
CA TRP A 110 1.53 2.08 4.42
C TRP A 110 2.74 1.27 3.97
N GLU A 111 3.89 1.55 4.57
CA GLU A 111 5.11 0.77 4.46
C GLU A 111 5.44 0.20 5.84
N LEU A 112 5.50 -1.13 5.92
CA LEU A 112 5.95 -1.90 7.07
C LEU A 112 7.38 -2.37 6.84
#